data_AF-A0A6A4XRG2-F1
#
_entry.id   AF-A0A6A4XRG2-F1
#
_cell.length_a   1.000
_cell.length_b   1.000
_cell.length_c   1.000
_cell.angle_alpha   90.00
_cell.angle_beta   90.00
_cell.angle_gamma   90.00
#
_symmetry.space_group_name_H-M   'P 1'
#
loop_
_entity.id
_entity.type
_entity.pdbx_description
1 polymer ?
#
loop_
_entity_poly.entity_id
_entity_poly.type
_entity_poly.pdbx_seq_one_letter_code
_entity_poly.pdbx_strand_id
1 'polypeptide(L)'
;MSRYASYVMQDDVFYATLTVKEHLMFQAELRMGKTFNAVQREARVDYVINELGLTKCRDSQIGGVQDVRGLSGGERKRLSFATEILTNPSLLFVDEPTSGLDSFMAESVILQLQKLAREGRTVVATIHQPSSELFALFDQL
;
A
#
# COMPACT_ATOMS: atom_id res chain seq x y z
N MET A 1 -16.24 10.78 10.71
CA MET A 1 -15.37 11.82 10.13
C MET A 1 -14.88 11.28 8.80
N SER A 2 -15.19 11.93 7.68
CA SER A 2 -14.66 11.49 6.37
C SER A 2 -13.17 11.82 6.34
N ARG A 3 -12.31 10.81 6.16
CA ARG A 3 -10.86 10.99 6.12
C ARG A 3 -10.48 11.24 4.66
N TYR A 4 -10.17 12.50 4.33
CA TYR A 4 -9.91 12.92 2.94
C TYR A 4 -8.49 12.59 2.48
N ALA A 5 -7.55 12.43 3.41
CA ALA A 5 -6.15 12.17 3.13
C ALA A 5 -5.60 10.98 3.92
N SER A 6 -4.63 10.28 3.32
CA SER A 6 -3.81 9.24 3.96
C SER A 6 -2.32 9.53 3.70
N TYR A 7 -1.45 9.03 4.59
CA TYR A 7 0.00 9.20 4.51
C TYR A 7 0.69 7.84 4.59
N VAL A 8 1.50 7.51 3.59
CA VAL A 8 2.35 6.32 3.58
C VAL A 8 3.75 6.75 3.98
N MET A 9 4.25 6.21 5.09
CA MET A 9 5.60 6.48 5.58
C MET A 9 6.66 5.74 4.76
N GLN A 10 7.89 6.22 4.82
CA GLN A 10 9.04 5.53 4.24
C GLN A 10 9.26 4.17 4.91
N ASP A 11 9.23 4.15 6.25
CA ASP A 11 9.41 2.94 7.06
C ASP A 11 8.10 2.17 7.25
N ASP A 12 8.15 0.88 6.92
CA ASP A 12 7.03 -0.04 6.98
C ASP A 12 6.97 -0.76 8.34
N VAL A 13 6.18 -0.26 9.28
CA VAL A 13 6.03 -0.88 10.61
C VAL A 13 4.86 -1.85 10.62
N PHE A 14 5.18 -3.14 10.64
CA PHE A 14 4.19 -4.24 10.67
C PHE A 14 4.43 -5.22 11.82
N TYR A 15 3.35 -5.83 12.29
CA TYR A 15 3.44 -7.00 13.18
C TYR A 15 3.82 -8.24 12.36
N ALA A 16 5.03 -8.75 12.58
CA ALA A 16 5.61 -9.84 11.78
C ALA A 16 4.79 -11.14 11.79
N THR A 17 4.04 -11.40 12.85
CA THR A 17 3.28 -12.64 13.06
C THR A 17 1.94 -12.67 12.33
N LEU A 18 1.41 -11.51 11.93
CA LEU A 18 0.15 -11.42 11.19
C LEU A 18 0.36 -11.78 9.72
N THR A 19 -0.67 -12.35 9.10
CA THR A 19 -0.77 -12.45 7.65
C THR A 19 -1.19 -11.13 7.01
N VAL A 20 -1.00 -11.00 5.69
CA VAL A 20 -1.48 -9.86 4.90
C VAL A 20 -2.99 -9.63 5.11
N LYS A 21 -3.80 -10.69 5.00
CA LYS A 21 -5.26 -10.59 5.19
C LYS A 21 -5.60 -10.16 6.62
N GLU A 22 -5.00 -10.77 7.63
CA GLU A 22 -5.29 -10.44 9.03
C GLU A 22 -4.95 -8.98 9.35
N HIS A 23 -3.79 -8.50 8.92
CA HIS A 23 -3.40 -7.10 9.09
C HIS A 23 -4.41 -6.14 8.45
N LEU A 24 -4.82 -6.39 7.20
CA LEU A 24 -5.78 -5.53 6.52
C LEU A 24 -7.18 -5.61 7.11
N MET A 25 -7.63 -6.78 7.57
CA MET A 25 -8.90 -6.93 8.29
C MET A 25 -8.89 -6.14 9.61
N PHE A 26 -7.80 -6.24 10.38
CA PHE A 26 -7.64 -5.48 11.61
C PHE A 26 -7.68 -3.96 11.36
N GLN A 27 -6.96 -3.49 10.33
CA GLN A 27 -6.98 -2.09 9.92
C GLN A 27 -8.37 -1.64 9.44
N ALA A 28 -9.09 -2.49 8.70
CA ALA A 28 -10.45 -2.21 8.24
C ALA A 28 -11.44 -2.08 9.40
N GLU A 29 -11.37 -2.96 10.41
CA GLU A 29 -12.20 -2.90 11.60
C GLU A 29 -12.00 -1.61 12.40
N LEU A 30 -10.74 -1.17 12.54
CA LEU A 30 -10.41 0.05 13.27
C LEU A 30 -10.77 1.33 12.51
N ARG A 31 -10.54 1.35 11.18
CA ARG A 31 -10.58 2.60 10.39
C ARG A 31 -11.87 2.83 9.62
N MET A 32 -12.61 1.78 9.25
CA MET A 32 -13.80 1.92 8.39
C MET A 32 -15.08 2.25 9.17
N GLY A 33 -15.02 2.32 10.51
CA GLY A 33 -16.14 2.75 11.35
C GLY A 33 -17.39 1.85 11.24
N LYS A 34 -18.51 2.30 11.81
CA LYS A 34 -19.77 1.52 11.85
C LYS A 34 -20.59 1.56 10.55
N THR A 35 -20.21 2.40 9.60
CA THR A 35 -20.89 2.54 8.31
C THR A 35 -20.77 1.28 7.46
N PHE A 36 -19.71 0.50 7.65
CA PHE A 36 -19.46 -0.75 6.95
C PHE A 36 -19.82 -1.93 7.86
N ASN A 37 -20.60 -2.88 7.35
CA ASN A 37 -20.80 -4.17 8.01
C ASN A 37 -19.61 -5.12 7.75
N ALA A 38 -19.58 -6.26 8.43
CA ALA A 38 -18.46 -7.21 8.33
C ALA A 38 -18.21 -7.69 6.89
N VAL A 39 -19.29 -8.00 6.14
CA VAL A 39 -19.21 -8.44 4.74
C VAL A 39 -18.62 -7.35 3.84
N GLN A 40 -19.03 -6.09 4.05
CA GLN A 40 -18.51 -4.96 3.29
C GLN A 40 -17.04 -4.66 3.61
N ARG A 41 -16.60 -4.86 4.87
CA ARG A 41 -15.18 -4.73 5.23
C ARG A 41 -14.33 -5.81 4.58
N GLU A 42 -14.77 -7.06 4.63
CA GLU A 42 -14.06 -8.17 3.97
C GLU A 42 -13.98 -7.95 2.46
N ALA A 43 -15.09 -7.55 1.82
CA ALA A 43 -15.10 -7.21 0.40
C ALA A 43 -14.13 -6.07 0.06
N ARG A 44 -14.01 -5.05 0.92
CA ARG A 44 -13.03 -3.96 0.73
C ARG A 44 -11.59 -4.44 0.87
N VAL A 45 -11.32 -5.29 1.85
CA VAL A 45 -9.99 -5.89 2.04
C VAL A 45 -9.61 -6.73 0.83
N ASP A 46 -10.50 -7.60 0.36
CA ASP A 46 -10.24 -8.45 -0.80
C ASP A 46 -10.04 -7.64 -2.08
N TYR A 47 -10.82 -6.56 -2.27
CA TYR A 47 -10.61 -5.62 -3.36
C TYR A 47 -9.21 -5.01 -3.31
N VAL A 48 -8.77 -4.49 -2.16
CA VAL A 48 -7.46 -3.84 -2.01
C VAL A 48 -6.30 -4.83 -2.19
N ILE A 49 -6.44 -6.06 -1.71
CA ILE A 49 -5.45 -7.14 -1.91
C ILE A 49 -5.25 -7.41 -3.40
N ASN A 50 -6.36 -7.51 -4.16
CA ASN A 50 -6.29 -7.72 -5.59
C ASN A 50 -5.73 -6.50 -6.34
N GLU A 51 -6.19 -5.31 -5.97
CA GLU A 51 -5.79 -4.04 -6.57
C GLU A 51 -4.27 -3.82 -6.52
N LEU A 52 -3.65 -4.20 -5.40
CA LEU A 52 -2.20 -4.08 -5.21
C LEU A 52 -1.42 -5.38 -5.46
N GLY A 53 -2.04 -6.37 -6.12
CA GLY A 53 -1.36 -7.59 -6.55
C GLY A 53 -0.81 -8.44 -5.39
N LEU A 54 -1.44 -8.38 -4.22
CA LEU A 54 -1.06 -9.13 -3.01
C LEU A 54 -1.76 -10.48 -2.92
N THR A 55 -2.56 -10.87 -3.91
CA THR A 55 -3.37 -12.10 -3.89
C THR A 55 -2.54 -13.36 -3.60
N LYS A 56 -1.32 -13.46 -4.16
CA LYS A 56 -0.45 -14.63 -3.97
C LYS A 56 0.09 -14.76 -2.55
N CYS A 57 0.22 -13.66 -1.82
CA CYS A 57 0.77 -13.61 -0.46
C CYS A 57 -0.28 -13.23 0.60
N ARG A 58 -1.57 -13.26 0.25
CA ARG A 58 -2.72 -12.94 1.12
C ARG A 58 -2.65 -13.62 2.49
N ASP A 59 -2.33 -14.91 2.50
CA ASP A 59 -2.31 -15.74 3.71
C ASP A 59 -0.88 -16.01 4.19
N SER A 60 0.12 -15.33 3.62
CA SER A 60 1.52 -15.39 4.06
C SER A 60 1.74 -14.44 5.23
N GLN A 61 2.55 -14.87 6.21
CA GLN A 61 2.99 -14.01 7.30
C GLN A 61 3.81 -12.83 6.75
N ILE A 62 3.60 -11.65 7.34
CA ILE A 62 4.32 -10.44 6.94
C ILE A 62 5.83 -10.63 7.17
N GLY A 63 6.20 -11.29 8.26
CA GLY A 63 7.58 -11.55 8.63
C GLY A 63 8.30 -10.31 9.14
N GLY A 64 9.42 -10.55 9.83
CA GLY A 64 10.26 -9.53 10.45
C GLY A 64 11.66 -9.50 9.84
N VAL A 65 12.43 -8.46 10.18
CA VAL A 65 13.81 -8.30 9.67
C VAL A 65 14.76 -9.39 10.19
N GLN A 66 14.44 -10.04 11.33
CA GLN A 66 15.39 -10.92 12.02
C GLN A 66 14.88 -12.35 12.32
N ASP A 67 13.56 -12.61 12.46
CA ASP A 67 13.08 -13.88 13.04
C ASP A 67 12.15 -14.74 12.17
N VAL A 68 11.44 -14.15 11.19
CA VAL A 68 10.45 -14.89 10.37
C VAL A 68 10.55 -14.42 8.93
N ARG A 69 10.95 -15.33 8.03
CA ARG A 69 10.90 -15.08 6.59
C ARG A 69 9.45 -14.83 6.18
N GLY A 70 9.17 -13.68 5.59
CA GLY A 70 7.83 -13.30 5.15
C GLY A 70 7.85 -12.64 3.77
N LEU A 71 7.18 -11.50 3.65
CA LEU A 71 7.05 -10.76 2.41
C LEU A 71 8.40 -10.25 1.88
N SER A 72 8.53 -10.20 0.55
CA SER A 72 9.58 -9.42 -0.11
C SER A 72 9.43 -7.92 0.18
N GLY A 73 10.49 -7.14 -0.06
CA GLY A 73 10.46 -5.67 0.12
C GLY A 73 9.35 -5.00 -0.68
N GLY A 74 9.19 -5.37 -1.96
CA GLY A 74 8.13 -4.82 -2.81
C GLY A 74 6.72 -5.23 -2.36
N GLU A 75 6.52 -6.46 -1.88
CA GLU A 75 5.23 -6.89 -1.32
C GLU A 75 4.91 -6.14 -0.02
N ARG A 76 5.91 -5.95 0.86
CA ARG A 76 5.77 -5.16 2.08
C ARG A 76 5.39 -3.72 1.78
N LYS A 77 6.02 -3.10 0.79
CA LYS A 77 5.68 -1.73 0.38
C LYS A 77 4.26 -1.63 -0.19
N ARG A 78 3.85 -2.61 -1.01
CA ARG A 78 2.47 -2.70 -1.50
C ARG A 78 1.46 -2.94 -0.37
N LEU A 79 1.82 -3.65 0.68
CA LEU A 79 0.98 -3.78 1.88
C LEU A 79 0.80 -2.43 2.62
N SER A 80 1.82 -1.58 2.65
CA SER A 80 1.72 -0.23 3.23
C SER A 80 0.75 0.63 2.45
N PHE A 81 0.82 0.60 1.12
CA PHE A 81 -0.17 1.25 0.27
C PHE A 81 -1.57 0.68 0.49
N ALA A 82 -1.71 -0.65 0.55
CA ALA A 82 -2.98 -1.34 0.79
C ALA A 82 -3.64 -0.81 2.07
N THR A 83 -2.85 -0.74 3.14
CA THR A 83 -3.28 -0.26 4.46
C THR A 83 -3.88 1.15 4.37
N GLU A 84 -3.25 2.05 3.62
CA GLU A 84 -3.69 3.44 3.51
C GLU A 84 -4.86 3.66 2.56
N ILE A 85 -5.00 2.84 1.51
CA ILE A 85 -6.12 2.93 0.58
C ILE A 85 -7.39 2.21 1.06
N LEU A 86 -7.35 1.42 2.14
CA LEU A 86 -8.53 0.77 2.73
C LEU A 86 -9.69 1.76 2.93
N THR A 87 -9.38 2.96 3.44
CA THR A 87 -10.35 4.03 3.70
C THR A 87 -10.80 4.82 2.47
N ASN A 88 -10.31 4.45 1.28
CA ASN A 88 -10.56 5.13 0.02
C ASN A 88 -10.34 6.66 0.06
N PRO A 89 -9.14 7.13 0.48
CA PRO A 89 -8.86 8.56 0.54
C PRO A 89 -8.85 9.17 -0.86
N SER A 90 -9.26 10.44 -0.97
CA SER A 90 -9.17 11.22 -2.21
C SER A 90 -7.75 11.75 -2.46
N LEU A 91 -6.95 11.90 -1.40
CA LEU A 91 -5.58 12.39 -1.43
C LEU A 91 -4.63 11.41 -0.73
N LEU A 92 -3.56 11.00 -1.42
CA LEU A 92 -2.56 10.08 -0.89
C LEU A 92 -1.19 10.74 -0.92
N PHE A 93 -0.58 10.90 0.24
CA PHE A 93 0.81 11.32 0.38
C PHE A 93 1.70 10.07 0.54
N VAL A 94 2.81 10.02 -0.17
CA VAL A 94 3.69 8.85 -0.20
C VAL A 94 5.15 9.30 -0.04
N ASP A 95 5.79 8.86 1.04
CA ASP A 95 7.16 9.26 1.34
C ASP A 95 8.17 8.22 0.84
N GLU A 96 9.06 8.64 -0.06
CA GLU A 96 10.11 7.83 -0.70
C GLU A 96 9.69 6.38 -1.05
N PRO A 97 8.66 6.18 -1.88
CA PRO A 97 8.09 4.86 -2.15
C PRO A 97 9.05 3.87 -2.79
N THR A 98 10.12 4.35 -3.42
CA THR A 98 11.12 3.55 -4.14
C THR A 98 12.35 3.23 -3.30
N SER A 99 12.44 3.75 -2.07
CA SER A 99 13.61 3.56 -1.22
C SER A 99 13.79 2.08 -0.83
N GLY A 100 15.01 1.57 -0.97
CA GLY A 100 15.35 0.17 -0.66
C GLY A 100 14.81 -0.88 -1.65
N LEU A 101 14.24 -0.46 -2.78
CA LEU A 101 13.78 -1.36 -3.86
C LEU A 101 14.79 -1.41 -5.01
N ASP A 102 14.84 -2.55 -5.70
CA ASP A 102 15.51 -2.62 -7.01
C ASP A 102 14.69 -1.88 -8.09
N SER A 103 15.29 -1.66 -9.27
CA SER A 103 14.68 -0.87 -10.34
C SER A 103 13.35 -1.43 -10.81
N PHE A 104 13.23 -2.76 -10.93
CA PHE A 104 11.99 -3.42 -11.36
C PHE A 104 10.87 -3.27 -10.33
N MET A 105 11.19 -3.45 -9.05
CA MET A 105 10.24 -3.26 -7.95
C MET A 105 9.82 -1.79 -7.81
N ALA A 106 10.75 -0.85 -7.96
CA ALA A 106 10.48 0.58 -7.93
C ALA A 106 9.54 1.00 -9.06
N GLU A 107 9.78 0.54 -10.30
CA GLU A 107 8.90 0.79 -11.45
C GLU A 107 7.50 0.23 -11.20
N SER A 108 7.41 -1.01 -10.72
CA SER A 108 6.13 -1.61 -10.36
C SER A 108 5.37 -0.78 -9.33
N VAL A 109 6.05 -0.26 -8.31
CA VAL A 109 5.43 0.62 -7.30
C VAL A 109 4.91 1.92 -7.91
N ILE A 110 5.70 2.60 -8.75
CA ILE A 110 5.28 3.85 -9.39
C ILE A 110 4.11 3.64 -10.34
N LEU A 111 4.10 2.55 -11.13
CA LEU A 111 2.97 2.22 -12.00
C LEU A 111 1.68 2.01 -11.20
N GLN A 112 1.75 1.44 -10.00
CA GLN A 112 0.56 1.29 -9.15
C GLN A 112 0.09 2.63 -8.58
N LEU A 113 1.00 3.53 -8.18
CA LEU A 113 0.63 4.88 -7.77
C LEU A 113 -0.03 5.64 -8.91
N GLN A 114 0.47 5.50 -10.14
CA GLN A 114 -0.13 6.10 -11.33
C GLN A 114 -1.51 5.52 -11.62
N LYS A 115 -1.71 4.21 -11.45
CA LYS A 115 -3.02 3.58 -11.58
C LYS A 115 -4.01 4.16 -10.56
N LEU A 116 -3.62 4.28 -9.29
CA LEU A 116 -4.44 4.89 -8.25
C LEU A 116 -4.82 6.33 -8.59
N ALA A 117 -3.89 7.10 -9.19
CA ALA A 117 -4.14 8.46 -9.63
C ALA A 117 -5.17 8.51 -10.78
N ARG A 118 -5.02 7.64 -11.78
CA ARG A 118 -5.95 7.51 -12.93
C ARG A 118 -7.36 7.10 -12.51
N GLU A 119 -7.52 6.44 -11.37
CA GLU A 119 -8.83 6.12 -10.77
C GLU A 119 -9.49 7.31 -10.05
N GLY A 120 -8.90 8.51 -10.13
CA GLY A 120 -9.48 9.74 -9.59
C GLY A 120 -8.94 10.15 -8.22
N ARG A 121 -7.85 9.55 -7.75
CA ARG A 121 -7.15 9.98 -6.52
C ARG A 121 -6.07 10.99 -6.87
N THR A 122 -5.80 11.93 -5.98
CA THR A 122 -4.58 12.75 -6.06
C THR A 122 -3.47 12.03 -5.30
N VAL A 123 -2.32 11.79 -5.95
CA VAL A 123 -1.14 11.18 -5.33
C VAL A 123 -0.01 12.19 -5.33
N VAL A 124 0.57 12.44 -4.15
CA VAL A 124 1.74 13.29 -3.97
C VAL A 124 2.85 12.42 -3.39
N ALA A 125 3.98 12.32 -4.08
CA ALA A 125 5.09 11.48 -3.65
C ALA A 125 6.41 12.27 -3.56
N THR A 126 7.22 11.97 -2.56
CA THR A 126 8.63 12.37 -2.52
C THR A 126 9.48 11.25 -3.12
N ILE A 127 10.50 11.59 -3.92
CA ILE A 127 11.35 10.59 -4.57
C ILE A 127 12.80 11.02 -4.45
N HIS A 128 13.64 10.16 -3.89
CA HIS A 128 15.07 10.38 -3.81
C HIS A 128 15.76 9.76 -5.04
N GLN A 129 16.44 10.59 -5.83
CA GLN A 129 17.28 10.19 -6.97
C GLN A 129 16.60 9.16 -7.93
N PRO A 130 15.49 9.52 -8.60
CA PRO A 130 14.85 8.61 -9.56
C PRO A 130 15.78 8.31 -10.74
N SER A 131 15.67 7.10 -11.29
CA SER A 131 16.24 6.82 -12.61
C SER A 131 15.51 7.64 -13.68
N SER A 132 16.15 7.81 -14.85
CA SER A 132 15.55 8.52 -15.97
C SER A 132 14.23 7.89 -16.43
N GLU A 133 14.12 6.57 -16.36
CA GLU A 133 12.92 5.82 -16.73
C GLU A 133 11.78 6.10 -15.73
N LEU A 134 12.06 6.05 -14.43
CA LEU A 134 11.09 6.38 -13.38
C LEU A 134 10.65 7.84 -13.46
N PHE A 135 11.58 8.74 -13.75
CA PHE A 135 11.31 10.16 -13.88
C PHE A 135 10.29 10.47 -14.99
N ALA A 136 10.32 9.70 -16.09
CA ALA A 136 9.39 9.87 -17.21
C ALA A 136 7.94 9.46 -16.88
N LEU A 137 7.70 8.79 -15.75
CA LEU A 137 6.36 8.33 -15.34
C LEU A 137 5.57 9.37 -14.55
N PHE A 138 6.19 10.48 -14.10
CA PHE A 138 5.51 11.51 -13.31
C PHE A 138 4.67 12.44 -14.18
N ASP A 139 3.44 12.69 -13.75
CA ASP A 139 2.51 13.59 -14.45
C ASP A 139 2.86 15.08 -14.22
N GLN A 140 3.36 15.43 -13.02
CA GLN A 140 3.75 16.78 -12.60
C GLN A 140 4.95 16.75 -11.65
N LEU A 141 5.77 17.82 -11.66
CA LEU A 141 7.01 17.99 -10.88
C LEU A 141 6.93 19.19 -9.94
#